data_AF-A0A933J964-F1
#
_entry.id   AF-A0A933J964-F1
#
_cell.length_a   1.000
_cell.length_b   1.000
_cell.length_c   1.000
_cell.angle_alpha   90.00
_cell.angle_beta   90.00
_cell.angle_gamma   90.00
#
_symmetry.space_group_name_H-M   'P 1'
#
loop_
_entity.id
_entity.type
_entity.pdbx_description
1 polymer ?
#
loop_
_entity_poly.entity_id
_entity_poly.type
_entity_poly.pdbx_seq_one_letter_code
_entity_poly.pdbx_strand_id
1 'polypeptide(L)'
;MIRTRYLAGLIPVFFFFCGCSDDFDLAARHAKGGAHKMALASYEAYLAKHPTGTKAAAAHYEIGVLLSRDNKKGAALLSFKKALEAGHPADKVRSALHNLLGDIASPNLEATRAVLNQVRGVNEDFTEYAEVQLLRIKNLEITALSLVSAARENLNRMQFDQARENLGKARTLVPGISLPGIGELQKEISAGEPAYAHEQNLKGVSYVFNRTRTFARGPGFKVAEYDNYKKLEREDADRRKELHDAIQNKALGNNDLERKQNEATPGRRYQDLLNRKFALKFTATLPEYELNRRGYEISGRYEAKPCYFLELKLPVIEIEETRAATLLSAKTPVQVEIVFNVFSQNISRNLGKEVLAIGCEIISARASLDGTTVYFSKKQ
;
A
#
# COMPACT_ATOMS: atom_id res chain seq x y z
N MET A 1 -47.81 -83.28 -49.80
CA MET A 1 -47.09 -82.62 -50.92
C MET A 1 -47.33 -81.12 -50.83
N ILE A 2 -46.42 -80.36 -50.20
CA ILE A 2 -46.49 -78.90 -50.19
C ILE A 2 -45.08 -78.39 -50.54
N ARG A 3 -44.99 -77.72 -51.68
CA ARG A 3 -43.74 -77.24 -52.31
C ARG A 3 -43.31 -75.91 -51.69
N THR A 4 -42.13 -75.88 -51.09
CA THR A 4 -41.39 -74.70 -50.66
C THR A 4 -40.85 -73.96 -51.89
N ARG A 5 -41.28 -72.72 -52.13
CA ARG A 5 -40.72 -71.83 -53.17
C ARG A 5 -39.71 -70.88 -52.54
N TYR A 6 -38.44 -71.04 -52.90
CA TYR A 6 -37.37 -70.08 -52.64
C TYR A 6 -37.57 -68.86 -53.55
N LEU A 7 -37.80 -67.68 -52.97
CA LEU A 7 -37.70 -66.40 -53.65
C LEU A 7 -36.26 -65.89 -53.51
N ALA A 8 -35.46 -66.10 -54.56
CA ALA A 8 -34.19 -65.43 -54.74
C ALA A 8 -34.45 -63.96 -55.11
N GLY A 9 -34.49 -63.08 -54.12
CA GLY A 9 -34.56 -61.64 -54.30
C GLY A 9 -33.21 -61.10 -54.75
N LEU A 10 -33.13 -60.66 -56.00
CA LEU A 10 -32.06 -59.84 -56.55
C LEU A 10 -31.93 -58.57 -55.69
N ILE A 11 -30.87 -58.44 -54.90
CA ILE A 11 -30.51 -57.19 -54.24
C ILE A 11 -29.83 -56.33 -55.31
N PRO A 12 -30.40 -55.21 -55.77
CA PRO A 12 -29.70 -54.29 -56.63
C PRO A 12 -28.51 -53.74 -55.85
N VAL A 13 -27.31 -54.10 -56.28
CA VAL A 13 -26.07 -53.46 -55.86
C VAL A 13 -26.14 -52.03 -56.40
N PHE A 14 -26.74 -51.14 -55.62
CA PHE A 14 -26.59 -49.70 -55.80
C PHE A 14 -25.10 -49.41 -55.57
N PHE A 15 -24.34 -49.34 -56.67
CA PHE A 15 -23.08 -48.62 -56.72
C PHE A 15 -23.42 -47.17 -56.37
N PHE A 16 -23.41 -46.87 -55.07
CA PHE A 16 -23.23 -45.51 -54.60
C PHE A 16 -21.88 -45.07 -55.16
N PHE A 17 -21.92 -44.39 -56.31
CA PHE A 17 -20.94 -43.37 -56.63
C PHE A 17 -21.05 -42.30 -55.54
N CYS A 18 -20.56 -42.63 -54.34
CA CYS A 18 -20.13 -41.66 -53.37
C CYS A 18 -19.04 -40.89 -54.09
N GLY A 19 -19.43 -39.84 -54.82
CA GLY A 19 -18.50 -38.89 -55.39
C GLY A 19 -17.57 -38.51 -54.27
N CYS A 20 -16.27 -38.79 -54.45
CA CYS A 20 -15.23 -38.54 -53.47
C CYS A 20 -15.23 -37.02 -53.20
N SER A 21 -16.07 -36.57 -52.27
CA SER A 21 -16.00 -35.21 -51.79
C SER A 21 -14.65 -35.08 -51.12
N ASP A 22 -13.80 -34.22 -51.67
CA ASP A 22 -12.49 -33.92 -51.13
C ASP A 22 -12.66 -33.53 -49.65
N ASP A 23 -11.86 -34.12 -48.75
CA ASP A 23 -11.91 -33.86 -47.30
C ASP A 23 -11.77 -32.35 -47.01
N PHE A 24 -11.06 -31.62 -47.88
CA PHE A 24 -10.96 -30.16 -47.84
C PHE A 24 -12.31 -29.46 -48.03
N ASP A 25 -13.11 -29.87 -49.02
CA ASP A 25 -14.40 -29.26 -49.31
C ASP A 25 -15.41 -29.57 -48.20
N LEU A 26 -15.33 -30.77 -47.61
CA LEU A 26 -16.09 -31.14 -46.44
C LEU A 26 -15.74 -30.26 -45.24
N ALA A 27 -14.44 -30.04 -44.99
CA ALA A 27 -13.95 -29.16 -43.93
C ALA A 27 -14.47 -27.71 -44.11
N ALA A 28 -14.40 -27.18 -45.33
CA ALA A 28 -14.90 -25.84 -45.66
C ALA A 28 -16.42 -25.72 -45.44
N ARG A 29 -17.20 -26.75 -45.77
CA ARG A 29 -18.65 -26.79 -45.46
C ARG A 29 -18.91 -26.77 -43.96
N HIS A 30 -18.17 -27.55 -43.18
CA HIS A 30 -18.27 -27.52 -41.72
C HIS A 30 -17.90 -26.15 -41.14
N ALA A 31 -16.84 -25.52 -41.65
CA ALA A 31 -16.41 -24.19 -41.22
C ALA A 31 -17.49 -23.14 -41.50
N LYS A 32 -18.08 -23.15 -42.71
CA LYS A 32 -19.18 -22.25 -43.10
C LYS A 32 -20.45 -22.49 -42.29
N GLY A 33 -20.72 -23.75 -41.93
CA GLY A 33 -21.84 -24.14 -41.07
C GLY A 33 -21.64 -23.88 -39.58
N GLY A 34 -20.49 -23.32 -39.16
CA GLY A 34 -20.19 -23.05 -37.74
C GLY A 34 -19.79 -24.28 -36.94
N ALA A 35 -19.65 -25.46 -37.57
CA ALA A 35 -19.23 -26.69 -36.93
C ALA A 35 -17.70 -26.73 -36.76
N HIS A 36 -17.14 -25.82 -35.95
CA HIS A 36 -15.69 -25.58 -35.83
C HIS A 36 -14.87 -26.84 -35.53
N LYS A 37 -15.33 -27.68 -34.58
CA LYS A 37 -14.62 -28.91 -34.20
C LYS A 37 -14.55 -29.92 -35.35
N MET A 38 -15.65 -30.07 -36.10
CA MET A 38 -15.69 -30.95 -37.27
C MET A 38 -14.81 -30.40 -38.39
N ALA A 39 -14.84 -29.08 -38.62
CA ALA A 39 -14.00 -28.43 -39.62
C ALA A 39 -12.50 -28.65 -39.34
N LEU A 40 -12.07 -28.45 -38.08
CA LEU A 40 -10.68 -28.72 -37.67
C LEU A 40 -10.29 -30.18 -37.94
N ALA A 41 -11.10 -31.15 -37.49
CA ALA A 41 -10.82 -32.57 -37.70
C ALA A 41 -10.74 -32.92 -39.20
N SER A 42 -11.61 -32.36 -40.03
CA SER A 42 -11.58 -32.58 -41.48
C SER A 42 -10.36 -31.94 -42.16
N TYR A 43 -9.97 -30.71 -41.77
CA TYR A 43 -8.74 -30.10 -42.29
C TYR A 43 -7.49 -30.87 -41.85
N GLU A 44 -7.43 -31.36 -40.62
CA GLU A 44 -6.33 -32.20 -40.13
C GLU A 44 -6.26 -33.54 -40.87
N ALA A 45 -7.40 -34.19 -41.12
CA ALA A 45 -7.46 -35.41 -41.93
C ALA A 45 -7.02 -35.17 -43.38
N TYR A 46 -7.38 -34.02 -43.97
CA TYR A 46 -6.90 -33.61 -45.28
C TYR A 46 -5.38 -33.45 -45.30
N LEU A 47 -4.82 -32.70 -44.35
CA LEU A 47 -3.38 -32.47 -44.25
C LEU A 47 -2.57 -33.75 -43.99
N ALA A 48 -3.16 -34.74 -43.31
CA ALA A 48 -2.53 -36.04 -43.11
C ALA A 48 -2.34 -36.82 -44.43
N LYS A 49 -3.24 -36.65 -45.40
CA LYS A 49 -3.17 -37.27 -46.73
C LYS A 49 -2.42 -36.40 -47.74
N HIS A 50 -2.51 -35.09 -47.58
CA HIS A 50 -1.98 -34.07 -48.50
C HIS A 50 -1.16 -33.04 -47.72
N PRO A 51 0.08 -33.37 -47.32
CA PRO A 51 0.88 -32.50 -46.45
C PRO A 51 1.43 -31.25 -47.17
N THR A 52 1.38 -31.21 -48.50
CA THR A 52 1.96 -30.14 -49.32
C THR A 52 1.00 -29.70 -50.44
N GLY A 53 1.29 -28.55 -51.04
CA GLY A 53 0.50 -27.98 -52.14
C GLY A 53 -0.41 -26.83 -51.71
N THR A 54 -1.05 -26.19 -52.70
CA THR A 54 -1.84 -24.96 -52.50
C THR A 54 -3.03 -25.16 -51.56
N LYS A 55 -3.70 -26.30 -51.64
CA LYS A 55 -4.79 -26.68 -50.72
C LYS A 55 -4.29 -26.99 -49.31
N ALA A 56 -3.09 -27.56 -49.15
CA ALA A 56 -2.48 -27.74 -47.83
C ALA A 56 -2.17 -26.40 -47.18
N ALA A 57 -1.65 -25.44 -47.95
CA ALA A 57 -1.44 -24.07 -47.51
C ALA A 57 -2.75 -23.39 -47.08
N ALA A 58 -3.82 -23.54 -47.87
CA ALA A 58 -5.16 -23.07 -47.54
C ALA A 58 -5.73 -23.75 -46.28
N ALA A 59 -5.54 -25.05 -46.11
CA ALA A 59 -6.01 -25.78 -44.94
C ALA A 59 -5.32 -25.28 -43.66
N HIS A 60 -4.00 -25.05 -43.70
CA HIS A 60 -3.28 -24.44 -42.58
C HIS A 60 -3.79 -23.03 -42.24
N TYR A 61 -4.12 -22.23 -43.25
CA TYR A 61 -4.71 -20.91 -43.04
C TYR A 61 -6.08 -21.00 -42.36
N GLU A 62 -6.98 -21.84 -42.87
CA GLU A 62 -8.33 -22.01 -42.33
C GLU A 62 -8.32 -22.58 -40.91
N ILE A 63 -7.43 -23.53 -40.61
CA ILE A 63 -7.17 -24.00 -39.24
C ILE A 63 -6.76 -22.81 -38.35
N GLY A 64 -5.84 -21.95 -38.83
CA GLY A 64 -5.43 -20.74 -38.11
C GLY A 64 -6.60 -19.81 -37.80
N VAL A 65 -7.50 -19.59 -38.76
CA VAL A 65 -8.71 -18.77 -38.58
C VAL A 65 -9.67 -19.39 -37.57
N LEU A 66 -9.92 -20.70 -37.64
CA LEU A 66 -10.80 -21.40 -36.71
C LEU A 66 -10.24 -21.38 -35.28
N LEU A 67 -8.93 -21.65 -35.12
CA LEU A 67 -8.25 -21.59 -33.82
C LEU A 67 -8.24 -20.17 -33.24
N SER A 68 -8.12 -19.15 -34.10
CA SER A 68 -8.24 -17.74 -33.71
C SER A 68 -9.62 -17.44 -33.11
N ARG A 69 -10.70 -17.91 -33.76
CA ARG A 69 -12.08 -17.75 -33.26
C ARG A 69 -12.31 -18.46 -31.93
N ASP A 70 -11.65 -19.59 -31.71
CA ASP A 70 -11.70 -20.34 -30.45
C ASP A 70 -10.73 -19.77 -29.38
N ASN A 71 -10.14 -18.59 -29.60
CA ASN A 71 -9.16 -17.92 -28.73
C ASN A 71 -7.89 -18.74 -28.43
N LYS A 72 -7.56 -19.72 -29.29
CA LYS A 72 -6.36 -20.57 -29.19
C LYS A 72 -5.18 -19.91 -29.92
N LYS A 73 -4.78 -18.73 -29.45
CA LYS A 73 -3.82 -17.86 -30.17
C LYS A 73 -2.51 -18.54 -30.55
N GLY A 74 -1.88 -19.27 -29.63
CA GLY A 74 -0.62 -19.99 -29.89
C GLY A 74 -0.73 -20.99 -31.04
N ALA A 75 -1.78 -21.82 -31.04
CA ALA A 75 -2.00 -22.82 -32.08
C ALA A 75 -2.39 -22.17 -33.43
N ALA A 76 -3.14 -21.06 -33.38
CA ALA A 76 -3.47 -20.28 -34.58
C ALA A 76 -2.22 -19.74 -35.28
N LEU A 77 -1.26 -19.20 -34.52
CA LEU A 77 0.01 -18.68 -35.06
C LEU A 77 0.84 -19.75 -35.75
N LEU A 78 0.97 -20.92 -35.11
CA LEU A 78 1.69 -22.04 -35.70
C LEU A 78 1.04 -22.48 -37.02
N SER A 79 -0.28 -22.45 -37.09
CA SER A 79 -1.02 -22.80 -38.31
C SER A 79 -0.83 -21.74 -39.41
N PHE A 80 -0.89 -20.46 -39.07
CA PHE A 80 -0.57 -19.38 -40.01
C PHE A 80 0.88 -19.42 -40.51
N LYS A 81 1.85 -19.75 -39.64
CA LYS A 81 3.24 -19.98 -40.02
C LYS A 81 3.35 -21.10 -41.06
N LYS A 82 2.73 -22.26 -40.79
CA LYS A 82 2.71 -23.39 -41.73
C LYS A 82 2.03 -23.04 -43.06
N ALA A 83 1.00 -22.20 -43.04
CA ALA A 83 0.34 -21.73 -44.26
C ALA A 83 1.30 -20.92 -45.14
N LEU A 84 2.10 -20.02 -44.56
CA LEU A 84 3.10 -19.23 -45.27
C LEU A 84 4.23 -20.11 -45.82
N GLU A 85 4.75 -21.02 -44.99
CA GLU A 85 5.79 -21.99 -45.39
C GLU A 85 5.31 -22.85 -46.58
N ALA A 86 4.01 -23.17 -46.64
CA ALA A 86 3.39 -23.91 -47.73
C ALA A 86 2.99 -23.04 -48.95
N GLY A 87 3.27 -21.73 -48.94
CA GLY A 87 3.04 -20.82 -50.06
C GLY A 87 1.66 -20.15 -50.10
N HIS A 88 0.95 -20.04 -48.98
CA HIS A 88 -0.27 -19.25 -48.90
C HIS A 88 0.01 -17.75 -49.13
N PRO A 89 -0.88 -17.00 -49.81
CA PRO A 89 -0.74 -15.56 -49.98
C PRO A 89 -0.48 -14.82 -48.66
N ALA A 90 0.66 -14.12 -48.58
CA ALA A 90 1.17 -13.51 -47.35
C ALA A 90 0.30 -12.34 -46.86
N ASP A 91 -0.31 -11.60 -47.79
CA ASP A 91 -1.28 -10.52 -47.51
C ASP A 91 -2.48 -11.02 -46.69
N LYS A 92 -3.06 -12.17 -47.06
CA LYS A 92 -4.19 -12.76 -46.33
C LYS A 92 -3.79 -13.23 -44.94
N VAL A 93 -2.60 -13.84 -44.81
CA VAL A 93 -2.09 -14.30 -43.51
C VAL A 93 -1.77 -13.10 -42.62
N ARG A 94 -1.21 -12.03 -43.19
CA ARG A 94 -0.93 -10.77 -42.48
C ARG A 94 -2.22 -10.17 -41.92
N SER A 95 -3.28 -10.02 -42.73
CA SER A 95 -4.56 -9.52 -42.24
C SER A 95 -5.17 -10.40 -41.14
N ALA A 96 -5.08 -11.73 -41.28
CA ALA A 96 -5.57 -12.65 -40.25
C ALA A 96 -4.77 -12.55 -38.94
N LEU A 97 -3.45 -12.37 -39.04
CA LEU A 97 -2.57 -12.19 -37.89
C LEU A 97 -2.78 -10.84 -37.20
N HIS A 98 -2.99 -9.75 -37.95
CA HIS A 98 -3.43 -8.48 -37.38
C HIS A 98 -4.71 -8.64 -36.57
N ASN A 99 -5.70 -9.38 -37.09
CA ASN A 99 -6.94 -9.65 -36.38
C ASN A 99 -6.73 -10.55 -35.14
N LEU A 100 -5.87 -11.57 -35.24
CA LEU A 100 -5.57 -12.49 -34.15
C LEU A 100 -4.87 -11.80 -32.97
N LEU A 101 -3.86 -11.00 -33.29
CA LEU A 101 -3.05 -10.31 -32.30
C LEU A 101 -3.79 -9.09 -31.75
N GLY A 102 -4.70 -8.52 -32.54
CA GLY A 102 -5.41 -7.30 -32.21
C GLY A 102 -4.45 -6.11 -32.11
N ASP A 103 -4.99 -4.95 -31.69
CA ASP A 103 -4.15 -3.99 -31.01
C ASP A 103 -3.61 -4.64 -29.72
N ILE A 104 -2.38 -4.27 -29.31
CA ILE A 104 -1.62 -4.80 -28.15
C ILE A 104 -2.42 -4.91 -26.83
N ALA A 105 -3.65 -4.40 -26.75
CA ALA A 105 -4.60 -4.54 -25.65
C ALA A 105 -5.06 -5.98 -25.34
N SER A 106 -4.21 -6.98 -25.54
CA SER A 106 -4.39 -8.31 -24.96
C SER A 106 -4.33 -8.22 -23.43
N PRO A 107 -5.20 -8.92 -22.70
CA PRO A 107 -5.18 -8.95 -21.23
C PRO A 107 -3.92 -9.62 -20.65
N ASN A 108 -3.05 -10.18 -21.50
CA ASN A 108 -1.77 -10.75 -21.11
C ASN A 108 -0.69 -10.36 -22.13
N LEU A 109 0.07 -9.32 -21.82
CA LEU A 109 1.17 -8.84 -22.67
C LEU A 109 2.36 -9.80 -22.69
N GLU A 110 2.58 -10.60 -21.65
CA GLU A 110 3.67 -11.58 -21.60
C GLU A 110 3.42 -12.72 -22.61
N ALA A 111 2.21 -13.27 -22.63
CA ALA A 111 1.80 -14.23 -23.65
C ALA A 111 1.91 -13.65 -25.06
N THR A 112 1.56 -12.37 -25.22
CA THR A 112 1.64 -11.65 -26.50
C THR A 112 3.10 -11.50 -26.94
N ARG A 113 4.01 -11.13 -26.03
CA ARG A 113 5.45 -11.08 -26.29
C ARG A 113 6.02 -12.44 -26.72
N ALA A 114 5.66 -13.51 -26.01
CA ALA A 114 6.12 -14.86 -26.35
C ALA A 114 5.71 -15.24 -27.78
N VAL A 115 4.46 -14.94 -28.13
CA VAL A 115 3.90 -15.10 -29.47
C VAL A 115 4.67 -14.28 -30.52
N LEU A 116 4.90 -13.00 -30.27
CA LEU A 116 5.61 -12.12 -31.20
C LEU A 116 7.04 -12.61 -31.47
N ASN A 117 7.73 -13.09 -30.43
CA ASN A 117 9.07 -13.68 -30.57
C ASN A 117 9.08 -14.94 -31.44
N GLN A 118 8.01 -15.76 -31.40
CA GLN A 118 7.91 -16.96 -32.24
C GLN A 118 7.69 -16.61 -33.72
N VAL A 119 6.89 -15.57 -34.01
CA VAL A 119 6.58 -15.19 -35.40
C VAL A 119 7.63 -14.30 -36.05
N ARG A 120 8.47 -13.61 -35.26
CA ARG A 120 9.57 -12.78 -35.77
C ARG A 120 10.54 -13.55 -36.69
N GLY A 121 10.64 -14.87 -36.57
CA GLY A 121 11.51 -15.70 -37.42
C GLY A 121 10.85 -16.29 -38.66
N VAL A 122 9.60 -15.94 -39.00
CA VAL A 122 8.84 -16.61 -40.07
C VAL A 122 9.17 -16.05 -41.45
N ASN A 123 9.11 -14.73 -41.61
CA ASN A 123 9.54 -14.02 -42.82
C ASN A 123 9.83 -12.56 -42.46
N GLU A 124 10.39 -11.81 -43.42
CA GLU A 124 10.79 -10.40 -43.23
C GLU A 124 9.62 -9.50 -42.79
N ASP A 125 8.44 -9.66 -43.40
CA ASP A 125 7.24 -8.88 -43.03
C ASP A 125 6.83 -9.11 -41.57
N PHE A 126 6.88 -10.36 -41.09
CA PHE A 126 6.58 -10.70 -39.70
C PHE A 126 7.67 -10.26 -38.76
N THR A 127 8.93 -10.24 -39.21
CA THR A 127 10.03 -9.65 -38.45
C THR A 127 9.71 -8.20 -38.13
N GLU A 128 9.44 -7.39 -39.15
CA GLU A 128 9.16 -5.96 -39.00
C GLU A 128 7.92 -5.74 -38.11
N TYR A 129 6.82 -6.43 -38.40
CA TYR A 129 5.60 -6.31 -37.61
C TYR A 129 5.84 -6.69 -36.14
N ALA A 130 6.51 -7.82 -35.88
CA ALA A 130 6.78 -8.29 -34.53
C ALA A 130 7.68 -7.32 -33.78
N GLU A 131 8.71 -6.78 -34.42
CA GLU A 131 9.61 -5.79 -33.82
C GLU A 131 8.89 -4.50 -33.43
N VAL A 132 8.01 -3.99 -34.30
CA VAL A 132 7.19 -2.81 -33.99
C VAL A 132 6.30 -3.07 -32.76
N GLN A 133 5.64 -4.24 -32.68
CA GLN A 133 4.79 -4.54 -31.53
C GLN A 133 5.61 -4.78 -30.25
N LEU A 134 6.76 -5.46 -30.35
CA LEU A 134 7.66 -5.68 -29.21
C LEU A 134 8.20 -4.35 -28.67
N LEU A 135 8.54 -3.40 -29.55
CA LEU A 135 8.96 -2.05 -29.16
C LEU A 135 7.84 -1.31 -28.43
N ARG A 136 6.59 -1.40 -28.91
CA ARG A 136 5.43 -0.82 -28.23
C ARG A 136 5.24 -1.42 -26.83
N ILE A 137 5.32 -2.75 -26.66
CA ILE A 137 5.24 -3.40 -25.34
C ILE A 137 6.37 -2.89 -24.43
N LYS A 138 7.60 -2.79 -24.94
CA LYS A 138 8.75 -2.28 -24.18
C LYS A 138 8.52 -0.84 -23.71
N ASN A 139 7.94 0.01 -24.57
CA ASN A 139 7.60 1.39 -24.18
C ASN A 139 6.53 1.43 -23.08
N LEU A 140 5.50 0.56 -23.15
CA LEU A 140 4.50 0.44 -22.07
C LEU A 140 5.15 0.02 -20.74
N GLU A 141 6.10 -0.93 -20.77
CA GLU A 141 6.85 -1.32 -19.56
C GLU A 141 7.68 -0.17 -18.99
N ILE A 142 8.37 0.59 -19.84
CA ILE A 142 9.14 1.77 -19.41
C ILE A 142 8.21 2.79 -18.73
N THR A 143 7.05 3.07 -19.32
CA THR A 143 6.05 3.96 -18.72
C THR A 143 5.48 3.41 -17.42
N ALA A 144 5.24 2.09 -17.34
CA ALA A 144 4.75 1.48 -16.12
C ALA A 144 5.81 1.52 -15.00
N LEU A 145 7.08 1.32 -15.34
CA LEU A 145 8.20 1.48 -14.40
C LEU A 145 8.34 2.92 -13.90
N SER A 146 8.14 3.93 -14.75
CA SER A 146 8.15 5.32 -14.29
C SER A 146 7.01 5.62 -13.32
N LEU A 147 5.82 5.03 -13.53
CA LEU A 147 4.70 5.11 -12.59
C LEU A 147 5.02 4.41 -11.25
N VAL A 148 5.73 3.28 -11.26
CA VAL A 148 6.20 2.61 -10.03
C VAL A 148 7.18 3.50 -9.26
N SER A 149 8.13 4.13 -9.95
CA SER A 149 9.05 5.11 -9.33
C SER A 149 8.31 6.30 -8.73
N ALA A 150 7.33 6.86 -9.45
CA ALA A 150 6.48 7.94 -8.95
C ALA A 150 5.65 7.50 -7.73
N ALA A 151 5.13 6.26 -7.73
CA ALA A 151 4.43 5.70 -6.57
C ALA A 151 5.33 5.58 -5.34
N ARG A 152 6.60 5.19 -5.52
CA ARG A 152 7.61 5.16 -4.45
C ARG A 152 7.89 6.56 -3.90
N GLU A 153 8.04 7.54 -4.77
CA GLU A 153 8.26 8.93 -4.34
C GLU A 153 7.07 9.47 -3.55
N ASN A 154 5.85 9.22 -4.01
CA ASN A 154 4.62 9.61 -3.29
C ASN A 154 4.52 8.91 -1.92
N LEU A 155 4.90 7.64 -1.83
CA LEU A 155 4.98 6.93 -0.55
C LEU A 155 5.97 7.61 0.41
N ASN A 156 7.17 7.97 -0.06
CA ASN A 156 8.17 8.67 0.76
C ASN A 156 7.68 10.03 1.25
N ARG A 157 6.78 10.68 0.50
CA ARG A 157 6.11 11.93 0.86
C ARG A 157 4.85 11.72 1.73
N MET A 158 4.55 10.48 2.13
CA MET A 158 3.33 10.10 2.86
C MET A 158 2.02 10.41 2.09
N GLN A 159 2.08 10.45 0.75
CA GLN A 159 0.94 10.67 -0.15
C GLN A 159 0.35 9.32 -0.61
N PHE A 160 -0.25 8.58 0.32
CA PHE A 160 -0.65 7.17 0.09
C PHE A 160 -1.66 6.97 -1.05
N ASP A 161 -2.64 7.86 -1.20
CA ASP A 161 -3.65 7.75 -2.27
C ASP A 161 -3.02 7.90 -3.65
N GLN A 162 -2.14 8.88 -3.84
CA GLN A 162 -1.42 9.09 -5.10
C GLN A 162 -0.45 7.93 -5.38
N ALA A 163 0.15 7.34 -4.34
CA ALA A 163 0.98 6.16 -4.47
C ALA A 163 0.16 4.95 -4.97
N ARG A 164 -1.03 4.70 -4.41
CA ARG A 164 -1.94 3.64 -4.87
C ARG A 164 -2.43 3.88 -6.29
N GLU A 165 -2.81 5.11 -6.62
CA GLU A 165 -3.29 5.47 -7.96
C GLU A 165 -2.22 5.19 -9.03
N ASN A 166 -0.97 5.65 -8.81
CA ASN A 166 0.14 5.40 -9.72
C ASN A 166 0.44 3.91 -9.86
N LEU A 167 0.41 3.15 -8.75
CA LEU A 167 0.61 1.70 -8.77
C LEU A 167 -0.51 0.98 -9.53
N GLY A 168 -1.76 1.44 -9.37
CA GLY A 168 -2.92 0.94 -10.10
C GLY A 168 -2.79 1.18 -11.61
N LYS A 169 -2.44 2.42 -12.02
CA LYS A 169 -2.18 2.77 -13.41
C LYS A 169 -1.08 1.91 -14.03
N ALA A 170 0.02 1.69 -13.30
CA ALA A 170 1.11 0.83 -13.76
C ALA A 170 0.63 -0.60 -14.06
N ARG A 171 -0.17 -1.20 -13.17
CA ARG A 171 -0.72 -2.55 -13.37
C ARG A 171 -1.68 -2.64 -14.54
N THR A 172 -2.52 -1.62 -14.73
CA THR A 172 -3.46 -1.59 -15.87
C THR A 172 -2.75 -1.38 -17.20
N LEU A 173 -1.60 -0.70 -17.21
CA LEU A 173 -0.86 -0.40 -18.42
C LEU A 173 -0.15 -1.63 -18.99
N VAL A 174 0.34 -2.53 -18.12
CA VAL A 174 1.03 -3.75 -18.53
C VAL A 174 0.41 -5.01 -17.91
N PRO A 175 -0.81 -5.39 -18.33
CA PRO A 175 -1.51 -6.52 -17.74
C PRO A 175 -0.76 -7.83 -17.99
N GLY A 176 -0.60 -8.62 -16.94
CA GLY A 176 0.11 -9.90 -16.95
C GLY A 176 1.65 -9.80 -16.84
N ILE A 177 2.25 -8.61 -16.86
CA ILE A 177 3.71 -8.45 -16.70
C ILE A 177 4.05 -8.20 -15.23
N SER A 178 4.92 -9.02 -14.67
CA SER A 178 5.46 -8.82 -13.31
C SER A 178 6.50 -7.71 -13.31
N LEU A 179 6.11 -6.50 -12.88
CA LEU A 179 7.04 -5.39 -12.70
C LEU A 179 7.79 -5.52 -11.35
N PRO A 180 9.12 -5.27 -11.35
CA PRO A 180 9.92 -5.33 -10.13
C PRO A 180 9.44 -4.31 -9.09
N GLY A 181 9.41 -4.71 -7.82
CA GLY A 181 9.10 -3.84 -6.68
C GLY A 181 7.61 -3.54 -6.44
N ILE A 182 6.69 -3.85 -7.37
CA ILE A 182 5.24 -3.58 -7.16
C ILE A 182 4.68 -4.29 -5.92
N GLY A 183 5.06 -5.55 -5.72
CA GLY A 183 4.56 -6.35 -4.60
C GLY A 183 5.06 -5.84 -3.24
N GLU A 184 6.32 -5.43 -3.16
CA GLU A 184 6.91 -4.84 -1.96
C GLU A 184 6.30 -3.47 -1.67
N LEU A 185 6.22 -2.61 -2.70
CA LEU A 185 5.66 -1.27 -2.57
C LEU A 185 4.18 -1.29 -2.14
N GLN A 186 3.38 -2.25 -2.64
CA GLN A 186 2.01 -2.44 -2.17
C GLN A 186 1.94 -2.76 -0.68
N LYS A 187 2.82 -3.64 -0.19
CA LYS A 187 2.88 -4.00 1.23
C LYS A 187 3.29 -2.81 2.09
N GLU A 188 4.27 -2.03 1.63
CA GLU A 188 4.73 -0.83 2.32
C GLU A 188 3.64 0.25 2.39
N ILE A 189 2.92 0.51 1.30
CA ILE A 189 1.77 1.44 1.30
C ILE A 189 0.74 1.00 2.33
N SER A 190 0.39 -0.30 2.34
CA SER A 190 -0.64 -0.85 3.24
C SER A 190 -0.22 -0.81 4.71
N ALA A 191 1.08 -0.92 4.99
CA ALA A 191 1.63 -0.82 6.35
C ALA A 191 1.84 0.62 6.82
N GLY A 192 2.21 1.53 5.90
CA GLY A 192 2.56 2.91 6.22
C GLY A 192 1.36 3.81 6.52
N GLU A 193 0.22 3.57 5.87
CA GLU A 193 -0.97 4.42 6.04
C GLU A 193 -1.54 4.37 7.48
N PRO A 194 -1.79 3.20 8.10
CA PRO A 194 -2.25 3.16 9.48
C PRO A 194 -1.24 3.79 10.45
N ALA A 195 0.06 3.60 10.18
CA ALA A 195 1.12 4.19 10.99
C ALA A 195 1.12 5.71 10.92
N TYR A 196 0.96 6.28 9.72
CA TYR A 196 0.88 7.73 9.51
C TYR A 196 -0.40 8.33 10.08
N ALA A 197 -1.56 7.71 9.85
CA ALA A 197 -2.83 8.15 10.43
C ALA A 197 -2.77 8.18 11.97
N HIS A 198 -2.15 7.16 12.57
CA HIS A 198 -1.90 7.13 14.01
C HIS A 198 -0.96 8.24 14.48
N GLU A 199 0.11 8.54 13.74
CA GLU A 199 1.02 9.64 14.06
C GLU A 199 0.31 11.01 14.00
N GLN A 200 -0.54 11.23 12.99
CA GLN A 200 -1.33 12.46 12.88
C GLN A 200 -2.34 12.58 14.02
N ASN A 201 -3.02 11.50 14.40
CA ASN A 201 -3.88 11.48 15.57
C ASN A 201 -3.11 11.85 16.85
N LEU A 202 -1.89 11.32 17.04
CA LEU A 202 -1.06 11.66 18.20
C LEU A 202 -0.63 13.13 18.22
N LYS A 203 -0.38 13.75 17.06
CA LYS A 203 -0.10 15.19 16.95
C LYS A 203 -1.33 16.05 17.26
N GLY A 204 -2.53 15.54 16.97
CA GLY A 204 -3.81 16.20 17.26
C GLY A 204 -4.26 16.08 18.72
N VAL A 205 -3.82 15.06 19.45
CA VAL A 205 -4.18 14.89 20.86
C VAL A 205 -3.28 15.78 21.73
N SER A 206 -3.72 17.02 21.94
CA SER A 206 -3.20 17.89 22.99
C SER A 206 -3.79 17.46 24.34
N TYR A 207 -2.98 16.84 25.20
CA TYR A 207 -3.39 16.55 26.57
C TYR A 207 -3.32 17.83 27.40
N VAL A 208 -4.48 18.40 27.72
CA VAL A 208 -4.61 19.51 28.68
C VAL A 208 -4.67 18.91 30.09
N PHE A 209 -3.53 18.83 30.76
CA PHE A 209 -3.45 18.57 32.19
C PHE A 209 -3.89 19.83 32.94
N ASN A 210 -5.15 19.95 33.32
CA ASN A 210 -5.58 21.14 34.08
C ASN A 210 -5.08 21.07 35.54
N ARG A 211 -3.80 21.41 35.80
CA ARG A 211 -3.23 21.53 37.15
C ARG A 211 -2.87 22.96 37.50
N THR A 212 -3.89 23.63 37.99
CA THR A 212 -3.83 24.67 39.00
C THR A 212 -3.72 23.99 40.35
N ARG A 213 -2.76 24.37 41.22
CA ARG A 213 -2.85 24.39 42.71
C ARG A 213 -1.49 24.12 43.35
N THR A 214 -0.75 25.19 43.60
CA THR A 214 0.21 25.25 44.71
C THR A 214 -0.54 25.60 46.00
N PHE A 215 -0.18 24.93 47.09
CA PHE A 215 -0.75 25.06 48.42
C PHE A 215 -0.46 26.45 49.01
N ALA A 216 -1.49 27.15 49.47
CA ALA A 216 -1.38 28.03 50.63
C ALA A 216 -2.11 27.33 51.79
N ARG A 217 -1.38 26.71 52.72
CA ARG A 217 -1.93 26.28 54.00
C ARG A 217 -2.20 27.53 54.83
N GLY A 218 -3.33 28.19 54.56
CA GLY A 218 -3.88 29.24 55.39
C GLY A 218 -4.91 28.70 56.38
N PRO A 219 -5.09 29.33 57.54
CA PRO A 219 -6.17 29.00 58.47
C PRO A 219 -7.53 29.22 57.79
N GLY A 220 -8.34 28.15 57.68
CA GLY A 220 -9.70 28.22 57.10
C GLY A 220 -10.17 27.02 56.26
N PHE A 221 -9.31 26.03 55.98
CA PHE A 221 -9.69 24.87 55.16
C PHE A 221 -10.72 23.95 55.86
N LYS A 222 -11.84 23.68 55.20
CA LYS A 222 -12.89 22.78 55.71
C LYS A 222 -12.61 21.34 55.27
N VAL A 223 -12.83 20.37 56.17
CA VAL A 223 -12.55 18.93 55.97
C VAL A 223 -13.19 18.36 54.68
N ALA A 224 -14.37 18.83 54.29
CA ALA A 224 -15.04 18.39 53.05
C ALA A 224 -14.27 18.74 51.76
N GLU A 225 -13.48 19.80 51.78
CA GLU A 225 -12.63 20.19 50.64
C GLU A 225 -11.39 19.28 50.52
N TYR A 226 -10.97 18.68 51.64
CA TYR A 226 -9.87 17.70 51.69
C TYR A 226 -10.28 16.31 51.16
N ASP A 227 -11.51 15.87 51.39
CA ASP A 227 -11.99 14.58 50.88
C ASP A 227 -12.23 14.60 49.36
N ASN A 228 -12.79 15.71 48.85
CA ASN A 228 -12.86 15.95 47.40
C ASN A 228 -11.47 16.02 46.75
N TYR A 229 -10.47 16.57 47.47
CA TYR A 229 -9.08 16.55 47.03
C TYR A 229 -8.52 15.13 46.91
N LYS A 230 -8.70 14.27 47.92
CA LYS A 230 -8.24 12.88 47.86
C LYS A 230 -8.90 12.08 46.74
N LYS A 231 -10.16 12.39 46.41
CA LYS A 231 -10.85 11.77 45.28
C LYS A 231 -10.21 12.15 43.94
N LEU A 232 -9.97 13.45 43.72
CA LEU A 232 -9.32 13.94 42.50
C LEU A 232 -7.87 13.45 42.36
N GLU A 233 -7.13 13.33 43.47
CA GLU A 233 -5.77 12.78 43.47
C GLU A 233 -5.73 11.30 43.04
N ARG A 234 -6.74 10.51 43.42
CA ARG A 234 -6.92 9.13 42.93
C ARG A 234 -7.25 9.11 41.44
N GLU A 235 -8.18 9.94 40.97
CA GLU A 235 -8.54 10.02 39.55
C GLU A 235 -7.33 10.42 38.67
N ASP A 236 -6.49 11.34 39.14
CA ASP A 236 -5.22 11.71 38.48
C ASP A 236 -4.18 10.59 38.53
N ALA A 237 -4.12 9.81 39.63
CA ALA A 237 -3.23 8.66 39.73
C ALA A 237 -3.67 7.53 38.78
N ASP A 238 -4.97 7.28 38.67
CA ASP A 238 -5.54 6.27 37.78
C ASP A 238 -5.31 6.64 36.30
N ARG A 239 -5.51 7.91 35.92
CA ARG A 239 -5.17 8.40 34.57
C ARG A 239 -3.69 8.32 34.25
N ARG A 240 -2.82 8.61 35.23
CA ARG A 240 -1.35 8.44 35.06
C ARG A 240 -0.99 6.98 34.86
N LYS A 241 -1.64 6.07 35.59
CA LYS A 241 -1.46 4.63 35.42
C LYS A 241 -1.94 4.17 34.04
N GLU A 242 -3.11 4.62 33.59
CA GLU A 242 -3.64 4.31 32.27
C GLU A 242 -2.68 4.77 31.15
N LEU A 243 -2.15 5.99 31.25
CA LEU A 243 -1.16 6.50 30.29
C LEU A 243 0.15 5.69 30.33
N HIS A 244 0.63 5.34 31.53
CA HIS A 244 1.83 4.52 31.70
C HIS A 244 1.65 3.14 31.09
N ASP A 245 0.51 2.50 31.36
CA ASP A 245 0.15 1.19 30.83
C ASP A 245 -0.02 1.25 29.32
N ALA A 246 -0.61 2.32 28.76
CA ALA A 246 -0.72 2.52 27.32
C ALA A 246 0.65 2.70 26.65
N ILE A 247 1.58 3.42 27.28
CA ILE A 247 2.96 3.58 26.78
C ILE A 247 3.71 2.24 26.86
N GLN A 248 3.61 1.52 27.98
CA GLN A 248 4.25 0.21 28.15
C GLN A 248 3.70 -0.83 27.18
N ASN A 249 2.38 -0.91 27.05
CA ASN A 249 1.71 -1.81 26.11
C ASN A 249 2.08 -1.49 24.65
N LYS A 250 2.30 -0.23 24.32
CA LYS A 250 2.75 0.18 22.97
C LYS A 250 4.23 -0.10 22.72
N ALA A 251 5.09 0.04 23.74
CA ALA A 251 6.53 -0.19 23.62
C ALA A 251 6.87 -1.68 23.67
N LEU A 252 6.18 -2.45 24.52
CA LEU A 252 6.49 -3.83 24.83
C LEU A 252 5.44 -4.81 24.30
N GLY A 253 4.23 -4.38 23.96
CA GLY A 253 3.15 -5.26 23.50
C GLY A 253 2.05 -5.44 24.54
N ASN A 254 0.88 -5.85 24.06
CA ASN A 254 -0.37 -5.90 24.81
C ASN A 254 -0.52 -7.19 25.65
N ASN A 255 0.36 -8.18 25.45
CA ASN A 255 0.36 -9.45 26.17
C ASN A 255 1.79 -9.89 26.50
N ASP A 256 1.92 -10.82 27.45
CA ASP A 256 3.23 -11.27 27.95
C ASP A 256 4.11 -11.94 26.88
N LEU A 257 3.50 -12.52 25.85
CA LEU A 257 4.23 -13.12 24.73
C LEU A 257 4.89 -12.04 23.87
N GLU A 258 4.14 -11.01 23.49
CA GLU A 258 4.65 -9.85 22.77
C GLU A 258 5.71 -9.11 23.60
N ARG A 259 5.48 -8.97 24.92
CA ARG A 259 6.47 -8.37 25.85
C ARG A 259 7.78 -9.11 25.83
N LYS A 260 7.78 -10.43 25.99
CA LYS A 260 9.01 -11.23 25.95
C LYS A 260 9.70 -11.21 24.58
N GLN A 261 8.93 -11.16 23.49
CA GLN A 261 9.49 -11.06 22.13
C GLN A 261 10.11 -9.68 21.87
N ASN A 262 9.47 -8.61 22.35
CA ASN A 262 9.90 -7.23 22.16
C ASN A 262 11.02 -6.82 23.12
N GLU A 263 11.06 -7.37 24.34
CA GLU A 263 12.18 -7.23 25.30
C GLU A 263 13.49 -7.80 24.75
N ALA A 264 13.44 -8.76 23.83
CA ALA A 264 14.62 -9.31 23.16
C ALA A 264 15.15 -8.42 22.00
N THR A 265 14.39 -7.40 21.58
CA THR A 265 14.80 -6.44 20.53
C THR A 265 14.51 -4.97 20.91
N PRO A 266 15.00 -4.45 22.07
CA PRO A 266 14.63 -3.13 22.57
C PRO A 266 15.07 -1.98 21.66
N GLY A 267 16.21 -2.11 20.98
CA GLY A 267 16.97 -0.99 20.42
C GLY A 267 16.22 -0.11 19.41
N ARG A 268 15.46 -0.69 18.47
CA ARG A 268 14.85 0.09 17.36
C ARG A 268 13.57 0.84 17.76
N ARG A 269 12.67 0.24 18.54
CA ARG A 269 11.41 0.88 18.93
C ARG A 269 11.55 1.82 20.12
N TYR A 270 12.50 1.56 21.03
CA TYR A 270 12.83 2.52 22.08
C TYR A 270 13.52 3.77 21.50
N GLN A 271 14.38 3.64 20.48
CA GLN A 271 14.92 4.80 19.76
C GLN A 271 13.81 5.66 19.14
N ASP A 272 12.79 5.04 18.55
CA ASP A 272 11.61 5.76 18.04
C ASP A 272 10.78 6.44 19.13
N LEU A 273 10.84 5.98 20.38
CA LEU A 273 10.16 6.62 21.51
C LEU A 273 11.01 7.77 22.09
N LEU A 274 12.32 7.58 22.18
CA LEU A 274 13.30 8.56 22.67
C LEU A 274 13.50 9.73 21.70
N ASN A 275 13.24 9.54 20.41
CA ASN A 275 13.29 10.61 19.42
C ASN A 275 11.98 11.43 19.30
N ARG A 276 10.96 11.14 20.14
CA ARG A 276 9.69 11.86 20.11
C ARG A 276 9.72 13.09 21.00
N LYS A 277 9.16 14.18 20.49
CA LYS A 277 8.85 15.39 21.26
C LYS A 277 7.53 15.18 21.99
N PHE A 278 7.52 15.45 23.28
CA PHE A 278 6.30 15.43 24.07
C PHE A 278 5.92 16.88 24.42
N ALA A 279 4.64 17.21 24.28
CA ALA A 279 4.09 18.49 24.69
C ALA A 279 3.12 18.24 25.85
N LEU A 280 3.30 18.99 26.93
CA LEU A 280 2.42 18.97 28.08
C LEU A 280 1.82 20.36 28.24
N LYS A 281 0.49 20.43 28.16
CA LYS A 281 -0.24 21.67 28.33
C LYS A 281 -0.96 21.62 29.66
N PHE A 282 -0.77 22.62 30.51
CA PHE A 282 -1.53 22.75 31.74
C PHE A 282 -2.04 24.17 31.95
N THR A 283 -3.04 24.30 32.79
CA THR A 283 -3.58 25.61 33.18
C THR A 283 -3.26 25.84 34.64
N ALA A 284 -2.53 26.91 34.93
CA ALA A 284 -2.16 27.35 36.27
C ALA A 284 -2.89 28.67 36.59
N THR A 285 -3.32 28.84 37.83
CA THR A 285 -3.92 30.06 38.37
C THR A 285 -2.78 30.61 39.18
N LEU A 286 -2.34 31.78 38.77
CA LEU A 286 -1.24 32.44 39.45
C LEU A 286 -1.70 32.83 40.87
N PRO A 287 -0.82 32.71 41.88
CA PRO A 287 -1.06 33.34 43.17
C PRO A 287 -1.15 34.87 43.00
N GLU A 288 -1.63 35.59 44.02
CA GLU A 288 -1.63 37.05 43.99
C GLU A 288 -0.21 37.59 43.72
N TYR A 289 -0.11 38.59 42.85
CA TYR A 289 1.17 39.19 42.45
C TYR A 289 1.84 39.89 43.62
N GLU A 290 3.04 39.44 44.00
CA GLU A 290 3.83 40.10 45.05
C GLU A 290 4.56 41.32 44.48
N LEU A 291 3.98 42.51 44.70
CA LEU A 291 4.54 43.81 44.29
C LEU A 291 6.01 44.00 44.71
N ASN A 292 6.40 43.44 45.85
CA ASN A 292 7.75 43.57 46.41
C ASN A 292 8.81 42.75 45.66
N ARG A 293 8.42 41.71 44.92
CA ARG A 293 9.33 40.82 44.18
C ARG A 293 9.39 41.10 42.68
N ARG A 294 8.54 42.00 42.15
CA ARG A 294 8.42 42.33 40.72
C ARG A 294 8.28 41.11 39.80
N GLY A 295 7.59 40.06 40.24
CA GLY A 295 7.39 38.86 39.42
C GLY A 295 6.63 37.74 40.12
N TYR A 296 6.19 36.76 39.35
CA TYR A 296 5.62 35.51 39.86
C TYR A 296 6.72 34.45 39.98
N GLU A 297 6.87 33.86 41.18
CA GLU A 297 7.67 32.65 41.36
C GLU A 297 6.77 31.43 41.12
N ILE A 298 6.76 30.93 39.89
CA ILE A 298 6.02 29.71 39.55
C ILE A 298 7.01 28.54 39.60
N SER A 299 7.11 27.90 40.76
CA SER A 299 7.84 26.64 40.90
C SER A 299 6.86 25.47 40.92
N GLY A 300 7.13 24.46 40.09
CA GLY A 300 6.35 23.23 40.04
C GLY A 300 7.28 22.03 40.05
N ARG A 301 7.10 21.12 41.00
CA ARG A 301 7.81 19.84 40.98
C ARG A 301 6.98 18.83 40.20
N TYR A 302 7.48 18.38 39.06
CA TYR A 302 6.77 17.43 38.21
C TYR A 302 7.33 16.03 38.40
N GLU A 303 6.49 15.13 38.90
CA GLU A 303 6.77 13.70 38.99
C GLU A 303 5.90 12.97 37.97
N ALA A 304 6.44 12.72 36.78
CA ALA A 304 5.82 11.82 35.82
C ALA A 304 6.83 10.77 35.39
N LYS A 305 6.51 9.51 35.60
CA LYS A 305 7.29 8.42 35.00
C LYS A 305 7.23 8.56 33.47
N PRO A 306 8.37 8.54 32.76
CA PRO A 306 9.70 8.14 33.24
C PRO A 306 10.62 9.25 33.80
N CYS A 307 10.25 10.53 33.66
CA CYS A 307 10.98 11.68 34.20
C CYS A 307 10.81 11.79 35.73
N TYR A 308 11.58 11.01 36.49
CA TYR A 308 11.71 11.24 37.92
C TYR A 308 12.45 12.57 38.17
N PHE A 309 11.85 13.46 38.98
CA PHE A 309 12.45 14.72 39.45
C PHE A 309 12.70 15.80 38.39
N LEU A 310 11.75 16.03 37.47
CA LEU A 310 11.80 17.25 36.66
C LEU A 310 11.39 18.44 37.54
N GLU A 311 12.37 19.15 38.08
CA GLU A 311 12.13 20.42 38.78
C GLU A 311 11.99 21.52 37.73
N LEU A 312 10.75 21.96 37.49
CA LEU A 312 10.47 23.07 36.59
C LEU A 312 10.61 24.36 37.38
N LYS A 313 11.81 24.95 37.32
CA LYS A 313 12.02 26.35 37.67
C LYS A 313 11.65 27.19 36.45
N LEU A 314 10.41 27.67 36.40
CA LEU A 314 10.04 28.63 35.37
C LEU A 314 10.76 29.95 35.70
N PRO A 315 11.38 30.61 34.70
CA PRO A 315 12.00 31.90 34.94
C PRO A 315 10.95 32.91 35.41
N VAL A 316 11.38 33.86 36.24
CA VAL A 316 10.52 34.93 36.74
C VAL A 316 9.89 35.63 35.54
N ILE A 317 8.56 35.66 35.51
CA ILE A 317 7.84 36.42 34.49
C ILE A 317 7.98 37.89 34.85
N GLU A 318 8.96 38.56 34.25
CA GLU A 318 9.06 40.01 34.27
C GLU A 318 7.98 40.59 33.35
N ILE A 319 7.06 41.34 33.94
CA ILE A 319 5.98 42.02 33.22
C ILE A 319 6.37 43.49 33.17
N GLU A 320 6.34 44.12 32.00
CA GLU A 320 6.48 45.58 31.89
C GLU A 320 5.47 46.27 32.81
N GLU A 321 5.89 47.31 33.55
CA GLU A 321 5.08 47.97 34.60
C GLU A 321 3.68 48.40 34.12
N THR A 322 3.54 48.74 32.84
CA THR A 322 2.27 49.13 32.21
C THR A 322 1.28 47.98 32.02
N ARG A 323 1.74 46.71 32.02
CA ARG A 323 0.91 45.50 31.93
C ARG A 323 0.65 44.82 33.28
N ALA A 324 1.44 45.12 34.30
CA ALA A 324 1.29 44.56 35.64
C ALA A 324 -0.06 44.95 36.29
N ALA A 325 -0.52 46.18 36.08
CA ALA A 325 -1.81 46.66 36.58
C ALA A 325 -3.02 45.92 35.97
N THR A 326 -2.95 45.57 34.68
CA THR A 326 -4.00 44.81 33.99
C THR A 326 -4.06 43.36 34.48
N LEU A 327 -2.90 42.78 34.83
CA LEU A 327 -2.82 41.41 35.35
C LEU A 327 -3.23 41.29 36.83
N LEU A 328 -2.97 42.31 37.64
CA LEU A 328 -3.39 42.37 39.06
C LEU A 328 -4.91 42.33 39.25
N SER A 329 -5.69 42.78 38.26
CA SER A 329 -7.15 42.79 38.31
C SER A 329 -7.80 41.54 37.69
N ALA A 330 -7.06 40.80 36.87
CA ALA A 330 -7.55 39.63 36.18
C ALA A 330 -7.26 38.38 37.03
N LYS A 331 -8.30 37.82 37.68
CA LYS A 331 -8.27 36.44 38.21
C LYS A 331 -8.26 35.42 37.06
N THR A 332 -7.51 35.65 35.98
CA THR A 332 -7.55 34.82 34.78
C THR A 332 -6.56 33.65 34.91
N PRO A 333 -7.02 32.42 34.59
CA PRO A 333 -6.14 31.27 34.53
C PRO A 333 -5.13 31.43 33.38
N VAL A 334 -3.86 31.13 33.66
CA VAL A 334 -2.76 31.16 32.69
C VAL A 334 -2.57 29.76 32.13
N GLN A 335 -2.58 29.64 30.81
CA GLN A 335 -2.22 28.40 30.15
C GLN A 335 -0.70 28.33 29.99
N VAL A 336 -0.07 27.33 30.56
CA VAL A 336 1.36 27.05 30.40
C VAL A 336 1.52 25.80 29.54
N GLU A 337 2.23 25.94 28.43
CA GLU A 337 2.60 24.86 27.52
C GLU A 337 4.10 24.60 27.64
N ILE A 338 4.49 23.37 27.92
CA ILE A 338 5.89 22.96 28.02
C ILE A 338 6.14 21.84 27.03
N VAL A 339 7.12 22.03 26.16
CA VAL A 339 7.60 21.03 25.21
C VAL A 339 8.92 20.50 25.70
N PHE A 340 9.04 19.18 25.84
CA PHE A 340 10.27 18.52 26.28
C PHE A 340 10.62 17.32 25.39
N ASN A 341 11.91 17.03 25.31
CA ASN A 341 12.46 15.80 24.76
C ASN A 341 12.68 14.80 25.89
N VAL A 342 12.52 13.52 25.57
CA VAL A 342 12.84 12.42 26.49
C VAL A 342 14.02 11.66 25.88
N PHE A 343 15.18 11.69 26.52
CA PHE A 343 16.41 11.05 26.03
C PHE A 343 16.89 9.98 27.00
N SER A 344 17.66 9.00 26.54
CA SER A 344 18.29 8.04 27.46
C SER A 344 19.50 8.70 28.13
N GLN A 345 19.54 8.71 29.45
CA GLN A 345 20.78 8.91 30.19
C GLN A 345 21.44 7.55 30.40
N ASN A 346 22.77 7.50 30.21
CA ASN A 346 23.66 6.34 30.31
C ASN A 346 23.07 5.00 30.78
N ILE A 347 23.29 3.96 29.98
CA ILE A 347 23.02 2.57 30.35
C ILE A 347 24.04 2.17 31.43
N SER A 348 23.61 2.15 32.69
CA SER A 348 24.43 1.58 33.76
C SER A 348 24.33 0.06 33.68
N ARG A 349 25.46 -0.60 33.44
CA ARG A 349 25.59 -2.05 33.57
C ARG A 349 25.97 -2.38 35.01
N ASN A 350 24.98 -2.46 35.89
CA ASN A 350 25.18 -3.04 37.22
C ASN A 350 24.47 -4.40 37.28
N LEU A 351 25.24 -5.45 37.63
CA LEU A 351 24.73 -6.80 37.92
C LEU A 351 23.92 -7.47 36.79
N GLY A 352 24.34 -7.33 35.53
CA GLY A 352 23.74 -8.05 34.40
C GLY A 352 22.33 -7.61 34.01
N LYS A 353 21.79 -6.55 34.65
CA LYS A 353 20.57 -5.87 34.21
C LYS A 353 20.95 -4.52 33.63
N GLU A 354 20.69 -4.33 32.33
CA GLU A 354 20.77 -3.01 31.72
C GLU A 354 19.61 -2.17 32.28
N VAL A 355 19.93 -1.23 33.16
CA VAL A 355 18.95 -0.25 33.66
C VAL A 355 19.10 1.01 32.84
N LEU A 356 18.11 1.26 31.98
CA LEU A 356 18.04 2.46 31.16
C LEU A 356 17.55 3.62 32.04
N ALA A 357 18.40 4.61 32.31
CA ALA A 357 17.95 5.86 32.90
C ALA A 357 17.34 6.75 31.81
N ILE A 358 16.21 7.37 32.09
CA ILE A 358 15.53 8.26 31.14
C ILE A 358 15.67 9.68 31.66
N GLY A 359 16.35 10.53 30.89
CA GLY A 359 16.45 11.98 31.10
C GLY A 359 15.41 12.73 30.27
N CYS A 360 15.09 13.96 30.69
CA CYS A 360 14.12 14.80 29.99
C CYS A 360 14.70 16.22 29.88
N GLU A 361 14.66 16.82 28.68
CA GLU A 361 15.20 18.15 28.37
C GLU A 361 14.06 19.06 27.90
N ILE A 362 13.89 20.21 28.53
CA ILE A 362 12.86 21.18 28.13
C ILE A 362 13.35 21.90 26.88
N ILE A 363 12.61 21.76 25.78
CA ILE A 363 12.90 22.42 24.51
C ILE A 363 12.33 23.84 24.51
N SER A 364 11.11 24.00 25.02
CA SER A 364 10.44 25.28 25.14
C SER A 364 9.39 25.26 26.23
N ALA A 365 9.15 26.42 26.82
CA ALA A 365 7.96 26.70 27.60
C ALA A 365 7.29 27.93 27.00
N ARG A 366 5.97 28.03 27.12
CA ARG A 366 5.15 29.19 26.74
C ARG A 366 4.07 29.38 27.79
N ALA A 367 3.80 30.62 28.17
CA ALA A 367 2.66 30.97 28.97
C ALA A 367 1.74 31.87 28.14
N SER A 368 0.45 31.61 28.16
CA SER A 368 -0.55 32.46 27.53
C SER A 368 -1.56 32.91 28.56
N LEU A 369 -1.74 34.22 28.61
CA LEU A 369 -2.85 34.89 29.27
C LEU A 369 -3.86 35.21 28.19
N ASP A 370 -5.07 34.64 28.29
CA ASP A 370 -6.20 34.96 27.42
C ASP A 370 -5.96 34.77 25.89
N GLY A 371 -5.07 33.86 25.51
CA GLY A 371 -4.78 33.54 24.10
C GLY A 371 -3.72 34.43 23.45
N THR A 372 -3.21 35.46 24.13
CA THR A 372 -2.01 36.20 23.73
C THR A 372 -0.76 35.53 24.32
N THR A 373 0.21 35.24 23.46
CA THR A 373 1.43 34.49 23.81
C THR A 373 2.42 35.38 24.54
N VAL A 374 2.83 34.99 25.74
CA VAL A 374 3.99 35.56 26.45
C VAL A 374 5.16 34.59 26.28
N TYR A 375 6.24 35.06 25.66
CA TYR A 375 7.45 34.27 25.46
C TYR A 375 8.34 34.37 26.69
N PHE A 376 8.87 33.24 27.16
CA PHE A 376 9.92 33.25 28.16
C PHE A 376 11.25 33.67 27.52
N SER A 377 11.92 34.65 28.14
CA SER A 377 13.30 35.00 27.82
C SER A 377 14.20 33.83 28.20
N LYS A 378 14.98 33.34 27.23
CA LYS A 378 15.99 32.31 27.47
C LYS A 378 17.14 32.95 28.24
N LYS A 379 17.40 32.55 29.49
CA LYS A 379 18.73 32.75 30.08
C LYS A 379 19.13 31.66 31.08
N GLN A 380 20.24 31.02 30.67
CA GLN A 380 21.17 30.09 31.31
C GLN A 380 20.65 28.72 31.72
#